data_AF-A0A257N9J4-F1
#
_entry.id   AF-A0A257N9J4-F1
#
_cell.length_a   1.000
_cell.length_b   1.000
_cell.length_c   1.000
_cell.angle_alpha   90.00
_cell.angle_beta   90.00
_cell.angle_gamma   90.00
#
_symmetry.space_group_name_H-M   'P 1'
#
loop_
_entity.id
_entity.type
_entity.pdbx_description
1 polymer ?
#
loop_
_entity_poly.entity_id
_entity_poly.type
_entity_poly.pdbx_seq_one_letter_code
_entity_poly.pdbx_strand_id
1 'polypeptide(L)'
;MHTVNTVEALRTLINTWKAAGNSIAFVPTMGNLHAGHCQLVKAAKEKADKVVVSIFVNPTQFGAGEDFDSYPRTEAQDHEKLRAINTDLVFQPSVSEMYSPDAKTVVSVTGLSELYCGAYRVGHFDGVATVVCKLFNMVQPNVALFGLKDFQQLAVIRTMVKDLNMPVDIIGIETVREASGLAMSSRNSYLNQAEQQLAPLLYQSLCAVREAILAGNDNYAAIEQYSCLP
;
A
#
# COMPACT_ATOMS: atom_id res chain seq x y z
N MET A 1 -3.08 6.14 20.96
CA MET A 1 -3.21 5.05 19.98
C MET A 1 -3.96 3.89 20.62
N HIS A 2 -5.12 3.55 20.08
CA HIS A 2 -5.83 2.31 20.41
C HIS A 2 -5.48 1.22 19.38
N THR A 3 -5.65 -0.04 19.76
CA THR A 3 -5.55 -1.18 18.84
C THR A 3 -6.80 -2.03 18.96
N VAL A 4 -7.37 -2.41 17.83
CA VAL A 4 -8.51 -3.31 17.76
C VAL A 4 -8.25 -4.41 16.74
N ASN A 5 -8.78 -5.60 17.01
CA ASN A 5 -8.53 -6.80 16.21
C ASN A 5 -9.81 -7.37 15.58
N THR A 6 -10.98 -6.79 15.89
CA THR A 6 -12.27 -7.21 15.34
C THR A 6 -12.95 -6.06 14.60
N VAL A 7 -13.75 -6.41 13.59
CA VAL A 7 -14.54 -5.46 12.79
C VAL A 7 -15.59 -4.77 13.66
N GLU A 8 -16.15 -5.47 14.66
CA GLU A 8 -17.10 -4.89 15.61
C GLU A 8 -16.47 -3.78 16.46
N ALA A 9 -15.30 -4.03 17.05
CA ALA A 9 -14.59 -3.03 17.85
C ALA A 9 -14.13 -1.85 17.00
N LEU A 10 -13.67 -2.11 15.76
CA LEU A 10 -13.36 -1.05 14.79
C LEU A 10 -14.59 -0.18 14.52
N ARG A 11 -15.72 -0.77 14.13
CA ARG A 11 -16.94 -0.03 13.77
C ARG A 11 -17.48 0.79 14.94
N THR A 12 -17.36 0.28 16.17
CA THR A 12 -17.77 1.00 17.38
C THR A 12 -17.00 2.32 17.53
N LEU A 13 -15.66 2.30 17.36
CA LEU A 13 -14.83 3.51 17.40
C LEU A 13 -15.11 4.45 16.22
N ILE A 14 -15.21 3.91 15.00
CA ILE A 14 -15.51 4.68 13.79
C ILE A 14 -16.85 5.41 13.92
N ASN A 15 -17.90 4.73 14.38
CA ASN A 15 -19.22 5.33 14.58
C ASN A 15 -19.19 6.43 15.64
N THR A 16 -18.41 6.25 16.71
CA THR A 16 -18.22 7.28 17.75
C THR A 16 -17.58 8.54 17.16
N TRP A 17 -16.53 8.38 16.34
CA TRP A 17 -15.85 9.51 15.69
C TRP A 17 -16.74 10.22 14.68
N LYS A 18 -17.47 9.47 13.86
CA LYS A 18 -18.44 10.02 12.89
C LYS A 18 -19.59 10.77 13.58
N ALA A 19 -20.13 10.24 14.68
CA ALA A 19 -21.16 10.90 15.46
C ALA A 19 -20.68 12.23 16.07
N ALA A 20 -19.38 12.33 16.36
CA ALA A 20 -18.74 13.57 16.79
C ALA A 20 -18.29 14.48 15.63
N GLY A 21 -18.64 14.15 14.37
CA GLY A 21 -18.32 14.95 13.19
C GLY A 21 -16.87 14.87 12.71
N ASN A 22 -16.08 13.91 13.20
CA ASN A 22 -14.68 13.77 12.80
C ASN A 22 -14.56 13.14 11.41
N SER A 23 -13.67 13.70 10.60
CA SER A 23 -13.18 13.08 9.37
C SER A 23 -12.14 11.99 9.66
N ILE A 24 -12.06 10.98 8.79
CA ILE A 24 -11.19 9.81 8.98
C ILE A 24 -10.28 9.63 7.75
N ALA A 25 -8.98 9.61 7.99
CA ALA A 25 -7.97 9.19 7.02
C ALA A 25 -7.53 7.75 7.31
N PHE A 26 -7.30 6.99 6.24
CA PHE A 26 -6.92 5.59 6.34
C PHE A 26 -5.62 5.27 5.59
N VAL A 27 -4.75 4.51 6.24
CA VAL A 27 -3.50 4.00 5.66
C VAL A 27 -3.48 2.48 5.78
N PRO A 28 -3.86 1.74 4.73
CA PRO A 28 -3.76 0.28 4.75
C PRO A 28 -2.31 -0.18 4.56
N THR A 29 -1.85 -1.10 5.41
CA THR A 29 -0.50 -1.67 5.35
C THR A 29 -0.50 -3.18 5.64
N MET A 30 0.61 -3.83 5.32
CA MET A 30 0.88 -5.22 5.71
C MET A 30 1.80 -5.34 6.94
N GLY A 31 2.13 -4.23 7.62
CA GLY A 31 3.14 -4.22 8.69
C GLY A 31 4.57 -4.13 8.16
N ASN A 32 5.54 -4.45 9.03
CA ASN A 32 6.97 -4.20 8.83
C ASN A 32 7.24 -2.77 8.33
N LEU A 33 6.75 -1.82 9.12
CA LEU A 33 6.67 -0.41 8.75
C LEU A 33 8.07 0.20 8.64
N HIS A 34 8.22 1.13 7.71
CA HIS A 34 9.44 1.88 7.47
C HIS A 34 9.10 3.37 7.29
N ALA A 35 10.09 4.23 7.03
CA ALA A 35 9.85 5.67 6.97
C ALA A 35 8.85 6.06 5.86
N GLY A 36 8.82 5.31 4.75
CA GLY A 36 7.75 5.42 3.74
C GLY A 36 6.33 5.27 4.31
N HIS A 37 6.07 4.23 5.12
CA HIS A 37 4.79 4.07 5.80
C HIS A 37 4.52 5.19 6.81
N CYS A 38 5.54 5.62 7.56
CA CYS A 38 5.41 6.73 8.50
C CYS A 38 5.06 8.04 7.80
N GLN A 39 5.55 8.25 6.57
CA GLN A 39 5.21 9.42 5.75
C GLN A 39 3.75 9.40 5.32
N LEU A 40 3.19 8.24 4.96
CA LEU A 40 1.75 8.10 4.70
C LEU A 40 0.93 8.53 5.92
N VAL A 41 1.29 8.05 7.11
CA VAL A 41 0.56 8.39 8.35
C VAL A 41 0.69 9.87 8.68
N LYS A 42 1.88 10.48 8.52
CA LYS A 42 2.07 11.92 8.72
C LYS A 42 1.19 12.74 7.76
N ALA A 43 1.18 12.39 6.48
CA ALA A 43 0.32 13.04 5.50
C ALA A 43 -1.17 12.83 5.81
N ALA A 44 -1.57 11.66 6.34
CA ALA A 44 -2.95 11.37 6.71
C ALA A 44 -3.47 12.34 7.79
N LYS A 45 -2.62 12.70 8.75
CA LYS A 45 -2.96 13.64 9.84
C LYS A 45 -3.20 15.07 9.36
N GLU A 46 -2.71 15.42 8.18
CA GLU A 46 -2.97 16.72 7.56
C GLU A 46 -4.29 16.75 6.76
N LYS A 47 -4.93 15.58 6.59
CA LYS A 47 -6.12 15.42 5.74
C LYS A 47 -7.38 15.04 6.50
N ALA A 48 -7.27 14.62 7.77
CA ALA A 48 -8.41 14.25 8.58
C ALA A 48 -8.14 14.38 10.08
N ASP A 49 -9.21 14.43 10.87
CA ASP A 49 -9.18 14.55 12.34
C ASP A 49 -8.72 13.27 13.03
N LYS A 50 -8.95 12.11 12.38
CA LYS A 50 -8.61 10.78 12.88
C LYS A 50 -7.86 9.97 11.85
N VAL A 51 -6.79 9.30 12.29
CA VAL A 51 -6.01 8.40 11.45
C VAL A 51 -6.14 6.96 11.90
N VAL A 52 -6.60 6.13 10.97
CA VAL A 52 -6.65 4.67 11.10
C VAL A 52 -5.53 4.07 10.26
N VAL A 53 -4.76 3.16 10.84
CA VAL A 53 -3.78 2.34 10.12
C VAL A 53 -4.20 0.88 10.24
N SER A 54 -4.28 0.15 9.12
CA SER A 54 -4.41 -1.31 9.22
C SER A 54 -3.06 -1.99 9.10
N ILE A 55 -2.84 -3.03 9.89
CA ILE A 55 -1.72 -3.96 9.74
C ILE A 55 -2.32 -5.33 9.48
N PHE A 56 -2.26 -5.78 8.23
CA PHE A 56 -2.80 -7.08 7.83
C PHE A 56 -2.03 -7.65 6.64
N VAL A 57 -1.29 -8.74 6.87
CA VAL A 57 -0.64 -9.49 5.78
C VAL A 57 -1.73 -10.31 5.08
N ASN A 58 -2.23 -9.77 3.97
CA ASN A 58 -3.35 -10.35 3.25
C ASN A 58 -2.94 -11.62 2.48
N PRO A 59 -3.43 -12.83 2.78
CA PRO A 59 -3.03 -14.05 2.07
C PRO A 59 -3.45 -14.06 0.60
N THR A 60 -4.58 -13.43 0.24
CA THR A 60 -5.15 -13.56 -1.12
C THR A 60 -4.36 -12.82 -2.20
N GLN A 61 -3.43 -11.95 -1.81
CA GLN A 61 -2.54 -11.25 -2.75
C GLN A 61 -1.16 -11.91 -2.86
N PHE A 62 -0.94 -13.09 -2.28
CA PHE A 62 0.29 -13.86 -2.46
C PHE A 62 0.04 -15.06 -3.37
N GLY A 63 0.88 -15.22 -4.39
CA GLY A 63 0.87 -16.39 -5.26
C GLY A 63 1.52 -17.62 -4.61
N ALA A 64 1.33 -18.80 -5.22
CA ALA A 64 2.05 -20.00 -4.81
C ALA A 64 3.56 -19.81 -4.99
N GLY A 65 4.34 -20.09 -3.95
CA GLY A 65 5.80 -19.89 -3.95
C GLY A 65 6.25 -18.46 -3.66
N GLU A 66 5.33 -17.52 -3.40
CA GLU A 66 5.69 -16.20 -2.88
C GLU A 66 5.98 -16.23 -1.38
N ASP A 67 6.42 -15.09 -0.86
CA ASP A 67 6.97 -14.92 0.49
C ASP A 67 5.91 -14.76 1.59
N PHE A 68 4.73 -15.39 1.51
CA PHE A 68 3.69 -15.22 2.53
C PHE A 68 4.12 -15.74 3.91
N ASP A 69 4.72 -16.93 3.95
CA ASP A 69 5.16 -17.56 5.20
C ASP A 69 6.36 -16.82 5.80
N SER A 70 7.29 -16.37 4.94
CA SER A 70 8.50 -15.63 5.31
C SER A 70 8.30 -14.11 5.39
N TYR A 71 7.08 -13.60 5.19
CA TYR A 71 6.80 -12.16 5.28
C TYR A 71 7.10 -11.66 6.69
N PRO A 72 7.88 -10.60 6.86
CA PRO A 72 8.28 -10.10 8.17
C PRO A 72 7.06 -9.61 8.97
N ARG A 73 6.90 -10.13 10.19
CA ARG A 73 5.85 -9.73 11.14
C ARG A 73 6.51 -9.11 12.36
N THR A 74 6.48 -7.78 12.46
CA THR A 74 7.22 -6.98 13.46
C THR A 74 6.28 -6.09 14.27
N GLU A 75 5.23 -6.69 14.82
CA GLU A 75 4.11 -5.97 15.42
C GLU A 75 4.56 -5.00 16.53
N ALA A 76 5.45 -5.43 17.42
CA ALA A 76 5.95 -4.59 18.51
C ALA A 76 6.65 -3.32 17.97
N GLN A 77 7.51 -3.47 16.96
CA GLN A 77 8.23 -2.36 16.34
C GLN A 77 7.30 -1.45 15.53
N ASP A 78 6.28 -2.02 14.88
CA ASP A 78 5.29 -1.26 14.12
C ASP A 78 4.45 -0.39 15.06
N HIS A 79 4.01 -0.94 16.19
CA HIS A 79 3.27 -0.21 17.22
C HIS A 79 4.09 0.91 17.86
N GLU A 80 5.39 0.71 18.05
CA GLU A 80 6.29 1.75 18.55
C GLU A 80 6.36 2.93 17.57
N LYS A 81 6.59 2.64 16.28
CA LYS A 81 6.63 3.66 15.21
C LYS A 81 5.31 4.43 15.11
N LEU A 82 4.17 3.72 15.14
CA LEU A 82 2.84 4.33 15.04
C LEU A 82 2.47 5.16 16.27
N ARG A 83 2.90 4.74 17.48
CA ARG A 83 2.78 5.56 18.70
C ARG A 83 3.61 6.83 18.62
N ALA A 84 4.86 6.73 18.17
CA ALA A 84 5.77 7.87 18.07
C ALA A 84 5.23 8.99 17.14
N ILE A 85 4.41 8.66 16.15
CA ILE A 85 3.77 9.63 15.25
C ILE A 85 2.34 9.99 15.62
N ASN A 86 1.87 9.55 16.80
CA ASN A 86 0.55 9.80 17.36
C ASN A 86 -0.60 9.33 16.44
N THR A 87 -0.54 8.07 16.00
CA THR A 87 -1.66 7.42 15.30
C THR A 87 -2.85 7.24 16.26
N ASP A 88 -4.08 7.50 15.81
CA ASP A 88 -5.27 7.35 16.65
C ASP A 88 -5.62 5.87 16.88
N LEU A 89 -5.71 5.09 15.79
CA LEU A 89 -6.16 3.70 15.83
C LEU A 89 -5.36 2.79 14.90
N VAL A 90 -5.01 1.61 15.41
CA VAL A 90 -4.48 0.48 14.63
C VAL A 90 -5.55 -0.61 14.54
N PHE A 91 -5.92 -0.99 13.32
CA PHE A 91 -6.75 -2.15 13.04
C PHE A 91 -5.87 -3.33 12.63
N GLN A 92 -5.80 -4.36 13.45
CA GLN A 92 -4.91 -5.51 13.25
C GLN A 92 -5.72 -6.83 13.33
N PRO A 93 -6.56 -7.11 12.34
CA PRO A 93 -7.41 -8.29 12.35
C PRO A 93 -6.63 -9.58 12.10
N SER A 94 -7.18 -10.71 12.54
CA SER A 94 -6.72 -12.03 12.12
C SER A 94 -7.19 -12.35 10.69
N VAL A 95 -6.61 -13.38 10.07
CA VAL A 95 -7.09 -13.89 8.78
C VAL A 95 -8.55 -14.35 8.86
N SER A 96 -8.94 -15.01 9.96
CA SER A 96 -10.31 -15.50 10.16
C SER A 96 -11.34 -14.36 10.35
N GLU A 97 -10.91 -13.22 10.89
CA GLU A 97 -11.75 -12.02 10.98
C GLU A 97 -11.97 -11.38 9.60
N MET A 98 -10.94 -11.40 8.74
CA MET A 98 -11.03 -10.84 7.40
C MET A 98 -11.75 -11.77 6.42
N TYR A 99 -11.53 -13.08 6.52
CA TYR A 99 -11.99 -14.06 5.54
C TYR A 99 -12.72 -15.23 6.21
N SER A 100 -14.01 -15.35 5.89
CA SER A 100 -14.75 -16.58 6.16
C SER A 100 -14.17 -17.71 5.31
N PRO A 101 -14.09 -18.96 5.83
CA PRO A 101 -13.61 -20.11 5.07
C PRO A 101 -14.37 -20.38 3.77
N ASP A 102 -15.62 -19.92 3.68
CA ASP A 102 -16.51 -20.07 2.52
C ASP A 102 -16.66 -18.79 1.69
N ALA A 103 -15.77 -17.81 1.86
CA ALA A 103 -15.81 -16.56 1.11
C ALA A 103 -15.74 -16.82 -0.42
N LYS A 104 -16.72 -16.29 -1.16
CA LYS A 104 -16.85 -16.48 -2.63
C LYS A 104 -16.66 -15.21 -3.45
N THR A 105 -16.56 -14.06 -2.78
CA THR A 105 -16.56 -12.75 -3.43
C THR A 105 -15.13 -12.30 -3.72
N VAL A 106 -14.90 -11.91 -4.97
CA VAL A 106 -13.64 -11.32 -5.45
C VAL A 106 -13.99 -10.01 -6.14
N VAL A 107 -13.16 -8.99 -5.94
CA VAL A 107 -13.21 -7.73 -6.68
C VAL A 107 -12.03 -7.73 -7.65
N SER A 108 -12.31 -7.49 -8.92
CA SER A 108 -11.29 -7.46 -9.98
C SER A 108 -11.46 -6.21 -10.83
N VAL A 109 -10.35 -5.66 -11.32
CA VAL A 109 -10.31 -4.51 -12.23
C VAL A 109 -9.72 -4.97 -13.56
N THR A 110 -10.61 -5.31 -14.49
CA THR A 110 -10.27 -5.90 -15.79
C THR A 110 -9.25 -5.05 -16.55
N GLY A 111 -8.29 -5.72 -17.21
CA GLY A 111 -7.21 -5.07 -17.95
C GLY A 111 -6.07 -4.59 -17.05
N LEU A 112 -6.32 -3.72 -16.07
CA LEU A 112 -5.26 -3.22 -15.17
C LEU A 112 -4.65 -4.31 -14.29
N SER A 113 -5.46 -5.29 -13.86
CA SER A 113 -5.01 -6.45 -13.08
C SER A 113 -4.15 -7.43 -13.89
N GLU A 114 -4.15 -7.34 -15.22
CA GLU A 114 -3.53 -8.33 -16.13
C GLU A 114 -2.20 -7.85 -16.74
N LEU A 115 -1.92 -6.54 -16.67
CA LEU A 115 -0.70 -5.93 -17.23
C LEU A 115 0.46 -5.92 -16.23
N TYR A 116 1.69 -5.71 -16.74
CA TYR A 116 2.90 -5.48 -15.93
C TYR A 116 3.07 -6.48 -14.78
N CYS A 117 3.03 -6.05 -13.52
CA CYS A 117 3.17 -6.95 -12.36
C CYS A 117 2.07 -8.02 -12.32
N GLY A 118 0.87 -7.71 -12.82
CA GLY A 118 -0.26 -8.64 -12.90
C GLY A 118 0.00 -9.82 -13.83
N ALA A 119 0.74 -9.61 -14.91
CA ALA A 119 1.13 -10.66 -15.85
C ALA A 119 2.05 -11.71 -15.21
N TYR A 120 2.88 -11.31 -14.24
CA TYR A 120 3.80 -12.20 -13.52
C TYR A 120 3.24 -12.72 -12.18
N ARG A 121 2.19 -12.08 -11.65
CA ARG A 121 1.58 -12.38 -10.35
C ARG A 121 0.07 -12.53 -10.51
N VAL A 122 -0.33 -13.58 -11.22
CA VAL A 122 -1.75 -13.85 -11.53
C VAL A 122 -2.59 -13.87 -10.24
N GLY A 123 -3.67 -13.08 -10.21
CA GLY A 123 -4.56 -12.94 -9.06
C GLY A 123 -4.09 -11.97 -7.97
N HIS A 124 -2.86 -11.44 -8.05
CA HIS A 124 -2.33 -10.52 -7.04
C HIS A 124 -3.21 -9.28 -6.85
N PHE A 125 -3.55 -8.60 -7.95
CA PHE A 125 -4.35 -7.37 -7.89
C PHE A 125 -5.83 -7.63 -7.56
N ASP A 126 -6.35 -8.82 -7.83
CA ASP A 126 -7.68 -9.22 -7.35
C ASP A 126 -7.66 -9.39 -5.83
N GLY A 127 -6.60 -9.98 -5.28
CA GLY A 127 -6.38 -10.05 -3.84
C GLY A 127 -6.29 -8.67 -3.19
N VAL A 128 -5.52 -7.75 -3.80
CA VAL A 128 -5.39 -6.36 -3.36
C VAL A 128 -6.74 -5.63 -3.41
N ALA A 129 -7.43 -5.65 -4.56
CA ALA A 129 -8.70 -4.95 -4.73
C ALA A 129 -9.75 -5.49 -3.76
N THR A 130 -9.81 -6.81 -3.57
CA THR A 130 -10.71 -7.46 -2.61
C THR A 130 -10.44 -7.01 -1.19
N VAL A 131 -9.19 -7.04 -0.71
CA VAL A 131 -8.89 -6.66 0.68
C VAL A 131 -9.10 -5.16 0.91
N VAL A 132 -8.74 -4.30 -0.03
CA VAL A 132 -8.93 -2.85 0.09
C VAL A 132 -10.43 -2.50 0.08
N CYS A 133 -11.22 -3.12 -0.80
CA CYS A 133 -12.68 -2.97 -0.80
C CYS A 133 -13.30 -3.36 0.55
N LYS A 134 -12.87 -4.49 1.13
CA LYS A 134 -13.31 -4.92 2.47
C LYS A 134 -12.92 -3.90 3.53
N LEU A 135 -11.68 -3.44 3.54
CA LEU A 135 -11.19 -2.45 4.49
C LEU A 135 -11.95 -1.12 4.39
N PHE A 136 -12.26 -0.64 3.18
CA PHE A 136 -13.09 0.56 3.00
C PHE A 136 -14.50 0.38 3.54
N ASN A 137 -15.12 -0.80 3.39
CA ASN A 137 -16.42 -1.09 4.01
C ASN A 137 -16.38 -1.21 5.54
N MET A 138 -15.22 -1.57 6.11
CA MET A 138 -15.02 -1.71 7.55
C MET A 138 -14.70 -0.36 8.22
N VAL A 139 -13.75 0.39 7.65
CA VAL A 139 -13.22 1.66 8.17
C VAL A 139 -14.08 2.85 7.74
N GLN A 140 -14.65 2.80 6.53
CA GLN A 140 -15.43 3.87 5.90
C GLN A 140 -14.76 5.26 5.97
N PRO A 141 -13.51 5.39 5.46
CA PRO A 141 -12.74 6.62 5.56
C PRO A 141 -13.25 7.69 4.59
N ASN A 142 -12.90 8.95 4.86
CA ASN A 142 -13.07 10.06 3.91
C ASN A 142 -11.95 10.06 2.86
N VAL A 143 -10.72 9.84 3.32
CA VAL A 143 -9.52 9.80 2.47
C VAL A 143 -8.72 8.53 2.75
N ALA A 144 -8.09 7.95 1.74
CA ALA A 144 -7.15 6.85 1.90
C ALA A 144 -5.83 7.15 1.20
N LEU A 145 -4.72 6.86 1.87
CA LEU A 145 -3.38 7.23 1.42
C LEU A 145 -2.59 5.99 1.02
N PHE A 146 -1.94 6.08 -0.13
CA PHE A 146 -1.14 5.02 -0.71
C PHE A 146 0.17 5.58 -1.27
N GLY A 147 1.25 4.80 -1.24
CA GLY A 147 2.53 5.20 -1.80
C GLY A 147 2.55 5.09 -3.32
N LEU A 148 3.15 6.08 -4.00
CA LEU A 148 3.39 6.07 -5.45
C LEU A 148 4.43 5.01 -5.87
N LYS A 149 5.18 4.46 -4.91
CA LYS A 149 6.10 3.33 -5.13
C LYS A 149 5.39 2.17 -5.84
N ASP A 150 4.17 1.87 -5.41
CA ASP A 150 3.36 0.79 -5.96
C ASP A 150 2.32 1.38 -6.94
N PHE A 151 2.80 2.02 -8.00
CA PHE A 151 1.97 2.83 -8.91
C PHE A 151 0.82 2.04 -9.55
N GLN A 152 1.04 0.80 -9.99
CA GLN A 152 -0.02 -0.05 -10.54
C GLN A 152 -1.09 -0.37 -9.50
N GLN A 153 -0.70 -0.61 -8.24
CA GLN A 153 -1.64 -0.80 -7.13
C GLN A 153 -2.53 0.44 -6.95
N LEU A 154 -1.92 1.64 -6.95
CA LEU A 154 -2.66 2.89 -6.85
C LEU A 154 -3.64 3.07 -8.02
N ALA A 155 -3.24 2.73 -9.24
CA ALA A 155 -4.11 2.79 -10.42
C ALA A 155 -5.30 1.83 -10.30
N VAL A 156 -5.07 0.57 -9.91
CA VAL A 156 -6.13 -0.43 -9.65
C VAL A 156 -7.12 0.08 -8.60
N ILE A 157 -6.62 0.60 -7.48
CA ILE A 157 -7.48 1.10 -6.38
C ILE A 157 -8.29 2.33 -6.80
N ARG A 158 -7.67 3.29 -7.52
CA ARG A 158 -8.38 4.46 -8.04
C ARG A 158 -9.50 4.07 -9.00
N THR A 159 -9.23 3.13 -9.91
CA THR A 159 -10.24 2.62 -10.84
C THR A 159 -11.37 1.91 -10.08
N MET A 160 -11.03 1.02 -9.14
CA MET A 160 -12.03 0.34 -8.29
C MET A 160 -12.94 1.33 -7.54
N VAL A 161 -12.35 2.35 -6.91
CA VAL A 161 -13.10 3.37 -6.16
C VAL A 161 -14.05 4.14 -7.07
N LYS A 162 -13.56 4.56 -8.24
CA LYS A 162 -14.36 5.27 -9.24
C LYS A 162 -15.51 4.40 -9.74
N ASP A 163 -15.22 3.19 -10.20
CA ASP A 163 -16.19 2.32 -10.89
C ASP A 163 -17.26 1.80 -9.93
N LEU A 164 -16.90 1.57 -8.66
CA LEU A 164 -17.84 1.15 -7.61
C LEU A 164 -18.47 2.33 -6.87
N ASN A 165 -18.27 3.58 -7.33
CA ASN A 165 -18.82 4.81 -6.75
C ASN A 165 -18.56 4.93 -5.24
N MET A 166 -17.37 4.54 -4.80
CA MET A 166 -17.00 4.57 -3.39
C MET A 166 -16.74 6.02 -2.96
N PRO A 167 -17.31 6.48 -1.82
CA PRO A 167 -17.12 7.85 -1.34
C PRO A 167 -15.79 7.99 -0.57
N VAL A 168 -14.67 7.67 -1.22
CA VAL A 168 -13.32 7.72 -0.63
C VAL A 168 -12.37 8.42 -1.59
N ASP A 169 -11.72 9.48 -1.12
CA ASP A 169 -10.70 10.19 -1.90
C ASP A 169 -9.34 9.49 -1.79
N ILE A 170 -8.76 9.12 -2.95
CA ILE A 170 -7.50 8.36 -3.01
C ILE A 170 -6.30 9.27 -3.25
N ILE A 171 -5.46 9.42 -2.23
CA ILE A 171 -4.28 10.29 -2.24
C ILE A 171 -3.02 9.45 -2.43
N GLY A 172 -2.26 9.75 -3.48
CA GLY A 172 -0.94 9.20 -3.71
C GLY A 172 0.13 10.04 -3.01
N ILE A 173 1.06 9.39 -2.31
CA ILE A 173 2.19 10.02 -1.63
C ILE A 173 3.50 9.61 -2.29
N GLU A 174 4.38 10.58 -2.48
CA GLU A 174 5.68 10.40 -3.13
C GLU A 174 6.50 9.26 -2.51
N THR A 175 7.26 8.59 -3.38
CA THR A 175 8.09 7.46 -2.97
C THR A 175 9.23 7.95 -2.07
N VAL A 176 9.23 7.50 -0.81
CA VAL A 176 10.34 7.74 0.10
C VAL A 176 11.52 6.85 -0.27
N ARG A 177 12.71 7.44 -0.35
CA ARG A 177 13.95 6.78 -0.75
C ARG A 177 15.01 6.88 0.34
N GLU A 178 15.90 5.91 0.36
CA GLU A 178 17.15 5.97 1.12
C GLU A 178 18.10 7.03 0.52
N ALA A 179 19.17 7.37 1.23
CA ALA A 179 20.18 8.33 0.74
C ALA A 179 20.82 7.88 -0.59
N SER A 180 20.89 6.57 -0.84
CA SER A 180 21.35 5.98 -2.09
C SER A 180 20.39 6.20 -3.28
N GLY A 181 19.14 6.59 -3.01
CA GLY A 181 18.06 6.66 -4.01
C GLY A 181 17.21 5.39 -4.10
N LEU A 182 17.59 4.31 -3.40
CA LEU A 182 16.80 3.09 -3.32
C LEU A 182 15.43 3.38 -2.69
N ALA A 183 14.35 2.94 -3.35
CA ALA A 183 13.01 3.08 -2.78
C ALA A 183 12.90 2.24 -1.49
N MET A 184 12.39 2.85 -0.42
CA MET A 184 12.21 2.11 0.84
C MET A 184 11.16 1.02 0.68
N SER A 185 11.52 -0.19 1.08
CA SER A 185 10.65 -1.36 1.04
C SER A 185 10.96 -2.27 2.23
N SER A 186 9.92 -2.90 2.79
CA SER A 186 10.09 -3.96 3.79
C SER A 186 10.95 -5.12 3.29
N ARG A 187 11.02 -5.33 1.98
CA ARG A 187 11.81 -6.38 1.32
C ARG A 187 13.28 -6.00 1.09
N ASN A 188 13.71 -4.76 1.38
CA ASN A 188 15.14 -4.40 1.26
C ASN A 188 16.02 -5.24 2.21
N SER A 189 15.44 -5.80 3.28
CA SER A 189 16.13 -6.72 4.20
C SER A 189 16.55 -8.04 3.57
N TYR A 190 16.03 -8.40 2.39
CA TYR A 190 16.43 -9.62 1.68
C TYR A 190 17.70 -9.44 0.85
N LEU A 191 18.08 -8.19 0.57
CA LEU A 191 19.25 -7.88 -0.25
C LEU A 191 20.53 -8.14 0.54
N ASN A 192 21.45 -8.90 -0.05
CA ASN A 192 22.82 -9.02 0.46
C ASN A 192 23.62 -7.73 0.17
N GLN A 193 24.85 -7.63 0.70
CA GLN A 193 25.66 -6.42 0.58
C GLN A 193 25.96 -6.03 -0.89
N ALA A 194 26.20 -7.00 -1.77
CA ALA A 194 26.45 -6.72 -3.19
C ALA A 194 25.19 -6.24 -3.89
N GLU A 195 24.04 -6.88 -3.62
CA GLU A 195 22.74 -6.47 -4.16
C GLU A 195 22.32 -5.08 -3.67
N GLN A 196 22.61 -4.72 -2.43
CA GLN A 196 22.34 -3.38 -1.88
C GLN A 196 23.11 -2.28 -2.60
N GLN A 197 24.31 -2.57 -3.13
CA GLN A 197 25.08 -1.62 -3.93
C GLN A 197 24.52 -1.46 -5.35
N LEU A 198 23.90 -2.51 -5.90
CA LEU A 198 23.34 -2.51 -7.25
C LEU A 198 21.90 -1.97 -7.30
N ALA A 199 21.10 -2.22 -6.27
CA ALA A 199 19.68 -1.86 -6.26
C ALA A 199 19.37 -0.37 -6.56
N PRO A 200 20.20 0.62 -6.15
CA PRO A 200 20.00 2.02 -6.53
C PRO A 200 20.06 2.30 -8.04
N LEU A 201 20.70 1.45 -8.84
CA LEU A 201 20.80 1.62 -10.30
C LEU A 201 19.42 1.70 -10.95
N LEU A 202 18.43 0.97 -10.42
CA LEU A 202 17.04 1.07 -10.90
C LEU A 202 16.52 2.51 -10.86
N TYR A 203 16.79 3.25 -9.78
CA TYR A 203 16.35 4.64 -9.67
C TYR A 203 17.13 5.56 -10.61
N GLN A 204 18.43 5.32 -10.79
CA GLN A 204 19.26 6.08 -11.72
C GLN A 204 18.78 5.91 -13.16
N SER A 205 18.46 4.68 -13.58
CA SER A 205 17.85 4.40 -14.89
C SER A 205 16.51 5.12 -15.05
N LEU A 206 15.64 5.08 -14.04
CA LEU A 206 14.35 5.81 -14.08
C LEU A 206 14.55 7.34 -14.18
N CYS A 207 15.55 7.90 -13.51
CA CYS A 207 15.91 9.32 -13.65
C CYS A 207 16.40 9.65 -15.06
N ALA A 208 17.27 8.83 -15.64
CA ALA A 208 17.76 9.02 -17.01
C ALA A 208 16.62 8.97 -18.04
N VAL A 209 15.70 8.00 -17.88
CA VAL A 209 14.47 7.89 -18.69
C VAL A 209 13.62 9.16 -18.57
N ARG A 210 13.40 9.64 -17.33
CA ARG A 210 12.66 10.88 -17.09
C ARG A 210 13.29 12.08 -17.78
N GLU A 211 14.60 12.27 -17.65
CA GLU A 211 15.29 13.41 -18.28
C GLU A 211 15.24 13.35 -19.81
N ALA A 212 15.35 12.15 -20.41
CA ALA A 212 15.20 11.98 -21.86
C ALA A 212 13.80 12.40 -22.35
N ILE A 213 12.74 11.97 -21.65
CA ILE A 213 11.35 12.33 -21.97
C ILE A 213 11.16 13.85 -21.81
N LEU A 214 11.66 14.45 -20.72
CA LEU A 214 11.54 15.89 -20.49
C LEU A 214 12.33 16.74 -21.51
N ALA A 215 13.40 16.19 -22.06
CA ALA A 215 14.15 16.79 -23.17
C ALA A 215 13.44 16.68 -24.53
N GLY A 216 12.25 16.08 -24.58
CA GLY A 216 11.42 15.97 -25.79
C GLY A 216 11.64 14.68 -26.59
N ASN A 217 12.34 13.68 -26.05
CA ASN A 217 12.42 12.38 -26.69
C ASN A 217 11.09 11.63 -26.49
N ASP A 218 10.34 11.46 -27.57
CA ASP A 218 9.05 10.76 -27.62
C ASP A 218 9.17 9.31 -28.15
N ASN A 219 10.39 8.87 -28.49
CA ASN A 219 10.65 7.48 -28.87
C ASN A 219 10.85 6.61 -27.63
N TYR A 220 9.74 6.26 -26.97
CA TYR A 220 9.75 5.49 -25.73
C TYR A 220 10.43 4.12 -25.86
N ALA A 221 10.31 3.45 -27.02
CA ALA A 221 10.97 2.16 -27.25
C ALA A 221 12.50 2.29 -27.26
N ALA A 222 13.04 3.38 -27.84
CA ALA A 222 14.47 3.65 -27.81
C ALA A 222 14.96 4.01 -26.40
N ILE A 223 14.16 4.77 -25.64
CA ILE A 223 14.47 5.14 -24.25
C ILE A 223 14.52 3.89 -23.36
N GLU A 224 13.56 2.97 -23.52
CA GLU A 224 13.51 1.71 -22.78
C GLU A 224 14.77 0.87 -23.04
N GLN A 225 15.16 0.68 -24.31
CA GLN A 225 16.35 -0.09 -24.67
C GLN A 225 17.65 0.49 -24.08
N TYR A 226 17.80 1.81 -24.07
CA TYR A 226 18.99 2.48 -23.51
C TYR A 226 19.07 2.33 -21.98
N SER A 227 17.92 2.30 -21.29
CA SER A 227 17.85 2.23 -19.83
C SER A 227 18.06 0.84 -19.23
N CYS A 228 18.07 -0.20 -20.08
CA CYS A 228 18.26 -1.61 -19.72
C CYS A 228 19.71 -2.11 -19.85
N LEU A 229 20.65 -1.26 -20.28
CA LEU A 229 22.07 -1.59 -20.38
C LEU A 229 22.81 -1.07 -19.13
N PRO A 230 23.71 -1.88 -18.53
CA PRO A 230 24.46 -1.50 -17.34
C PRO A 230 25.40 -0.31 -17.56
#